data_AF-A0A0L8H482-F1
#
_entry.id   AF-A0A0L8H482-F1
#
_cell.length_a   1.000
_cell.length_b   1.000
_cell.length_c   1.000
_cell.angle_alpha   90.00
_cell.angle_beta   90.00
_cell.angle_gamma   90.00
#
_symmetry.space_group_name_H-M   'P 1'
#
loop_
_entity.id
_entity.type
_entity.pdbx_description
1 polymer ?
#
loop_
_entity_poly.entity_id
_entity_poly.type
_entity_poly.pdbx_seq_one_letter_code
_entity_poly.pdbx_strand_id
1 'polypeptide(L)'
;MHAREWISTASLMKIIERFANDFDFDSDVIHLLGLYDWIFIPCSNPDGYEYTFYHDRMWRKNRKPNMRCVGTDLNRNFDAGWSGEGSSSFECNLTFHGKHALSEPESQALVRFIKSSGPLIGFFSVHSYSQFIMPPYAFTRRKPADSEVLTKLAYKAAKAITQATGSYFTVGTPPELLYVAGGGVYDWVKLKSQAKYSYALELRPAHNAYNGFILSPLNIKPSSKELFAALKTFAEGF
;
A
#
# COMPACT_ATOMS: atom_id res chain seq x y z
N MET A 1 -5.70 -2.71 -1.18
CA MET A 1 -6.85 -2.30 -0.32
C MET A 1 -7.95 -1.60 -1.10
N HIS A 2 -7.65 -0.63 -1.98
CA HIS A 2 -8.69 -0.06 -2.83
C HIS A 2 -8.92 -0.94 -4.06
N ALA A 3 -10.18 -1.23 -4.37
CA ALA A 3 -10.51 -2.23 -5.38
C ALA A 3 -10.09 -1.85 -6.81
N ARG A 4 -10.31 -0.60 -7.23
CA ARG A 4 -9.99 -0.11 -8.57
C ARG A 4 -8.50 -0.05 -8.93
N GLU A 5 -7.61 -0.22 -7.96
CA GLU A 5 -6.16 -0.05 -8.10
C GLU A 5 -5.50 -1.33 -8.67
N TRP A 6 -6.00 -1.85 -9.79
CA TRP A 6 -5.65 -3.17 -10.33
C TRP A 6 -4.16 -3.40 -10.56
N ILE A 7 -3.40 -2.35 -10.87
CA ILE A 7 -1.95 -2.47 -11.09
C ILE A 7 -1.21 -2.89 -9.82
N SER A 8 -1.72 -2.55 -8.63
CA SER A 8 -1.13 -2.98 -7.35
C SER A 8 -1.23 -4.50 -7.19
N THR A 9 -2.43 -5.07 -7.31
CA THR A 9 -2.69 -6.51 -7.28
C THR A 9 -1.90 -7.25 -8.34
N ALA A 10 -1.94 -6.78 -9.60
CA ALA A 10 -1.25 -7.44 -10.70
C ALA A 10 0.28 -7.43 -10.55
N SER A 11 0.85 -6.32 -10.08
CA SER A 11 2.30 -6.20 -9.85
C SER A 11 2.76 -7.12 -8.71
N LEU A 12 1.97 -7.22 -7.64
CA LEU A 12 2.27 -8.09 -6.51
C LEU A 12 2.16 -9.57 -6.90
N MET A 13 1.15 -9.95 -7.69
CA MET A 13 1.04 -11.31 -8.24
C MET A 13 2.25 -11.69 -9.11
N LYS A 14 2.81 -10.75 -9.87
CA LYS A 14 4.05 -10.98 -10.63
C LYS A 14 5.29 -11.15 -9.75
N ILE A 15 5.33 -10.49 -8.60
CA ILE A 15 6.41 -10.72 -7.62
C ILE A 15 6.24 -12.10 -6.98
N ILE A 16 5.03 -12.49 -6.59
CA ILE A 16 4.74 -13.84 -6.06
C ILE A 16 5.16 -14.91 -7.07
N GLU A 17 4.81 -14.74 -8.36
CA GLU A 17 5.22 -15.65 -9.44
C GLU A 17 6.75 -15.80 -9.52
N ARG A 18 7.49 -14.67 -9.46
CA ARG A 18 8.97 -14.68 -9.47
C ARG A 18 9.54 -15.39 -8.24
N PHE A 19 9.00 -15.11 -7.05
CA PHE A 19 9.42 -15.76 -5.81
C PHE A 19 9.11 -17.27 -5.82
N ALA A 20 7.99 -17.69 -6.41
CA ALA A 20 7.58 -19.09 -6.42
C ALA A 20 8.29 -19.93 -7.51
N ASN A 21 8.62 -19.34 -8.66
CA ASN A 21 9.18 -20.06 -9.79
C ASN A 21 10.72 -20.00 -9.84
N ASP A 22 11.31 -18.92 -9.34
CA ASP A 22 12.73 -18.64 -9.54
C ASP A 22 13.57 -18.71 -8.24
N PHE A 23 13.02 -19.29 -7.16
CA PHE A 23 13.67 -19.34 -5.84
C PHE A 23 15.00 -20.10 -5.81
N ASP A 24 15.28 -20.95 -6.80
CA ASP A 24 16.55 -21.69 -6.93
C ASP A 24 17.50 -21.12 -7.99
N PHE A 25 17.07 -20.12 -8.77
CA PHE A 25 17.82 -19.64 -9.95
C PHE A 25 18.09 -18.13 -9.97
N ASP A 26 17.18 -17.34 -9.41
CA ASP A 26 17.31 -15.89 -9.37
C ASP A 26 18.06 -15.49 -8.10
N SER A 27 19.30 -15.03 -8.27
CA SER A 27 20.17 -14.65 -7.16
C SER A 27 19.57 -13.55 -6.28
N ASP A 28 18.75 -12.65 -6.85
CA ASP A 28 18.08 -11.62 -6.05
C ASP A 28 16.99 -12.24 -5.19
N VAL A 29 16.20 -13.17 -5.73
CA VAL A 29 15.16 -13.87 -4.97
C VAL A 29 15.80 -14.72 -3.86
N ILE A 30 16.83 -15.50 -4.19
CA ILE A 30 17.59 -16.30 -3.21
C ILE A 30 18.12 -15.40 -2.09
N HIS A 31 18.72 -14.27 -2.46
CA HIS A 31 19.24 -13.32 -1.49
C HIS A 31 18.14 -12.78 -0.56
N LEU A 32 17.00 -12.37 -1.11
CA LEU A 32 15.89 -11.82 -0.33
C LEU A 32 15.22 -12.85 0.59
N LEU A 33 15.09 -14.10 0.13
CA LEU A 33 14.58 -15.21 0.94
C LEU A 33 15.57 -15.62 2.03
N GLY A 34 16.87 -15.45 1.81
CA GLY A 34 17.91 -15.66 2.83
C GLY A 34 17.93 -14.60 3.93
N LEU A 35 17.32 -13.43 3.70
CA LEU A 35 17.27 -12.34 4.68
C LEU A 35 15.99 -12.33 5.52
N TYR A 36 14.83 -12.58 4.91
CA TYR A 36 13.53 -12.42 5.56
C TYR A 36 12.48 -13.40 5.04
N ASP A 37 11.48 -13.67 5.89
CA ASP A 37 10.22 -14.26 5.46
C ASP A 37 9.34 -13.19 4.80
N TRP A 38 8.88 -13.46 3.57
CA TRP A 38 8.04 -12.55 2.79
C TRP A 38 6.58 -12.98 2.84
N ILE A 39 5.73 -12.08 3.30
CA ILE A 39 4.28 -12.31 3.37
C ILE A 39 3.60 -11.38 2.37
N PHE A 40 2.95 -11.97 1.36
CA PHE A 40 2.22 -11.24 0.33
C PHE A 40 0.71 -11.39 0.51
N ILE A 41 0.00 -10.25 0.54
CA ILE A 41 -1.46 -10.20 0.55
C ILE A 41 -1.91 -9.52 -0.75
N PRO A 42 -2.09 -10.28 -1.85
CA PRO A 42 -2.35 -9.71 -3.17
C PRO A 42 -3.68 -8.96 -3.26
N CYS A 43 -4.69 -9.42 -2.52
CA CYS A 43 -6.00 -8.78 -2.47
C CYS A 43 -6.51 -8.67 -1.04
N SER A 44 -6.45 -7.46 -0.48
CA SER A 44 -6.97 -7.13 0.86
C SER A 44 -8.43 -6.66 0.86
N ASN A 45 -9.07 -6.60 -0.31
CA ASN A 45 -10.47 -6.18 -0.50
C ASN A 45 -11.11 -7.05 -1.59
N PRO A 46 -11.34 -8.35 -1.31
CA PRO A 46 -11.80 -9.31 -2.31
C PRO A 46 -13.16 -8.91 -2.92
N ASP A 47 -14.15 -8.58 -2.09
CA ASP A 47 -15.49 -8.22 -2.54
C ASP A 47 -15.48 -6.96 -3.40
N GLY A 48 -14.72 -5.94 -2.99
CA GLY A 48 -14.56 -4.72 -3.78
C GLY A 48 -13.87 -5.02 -5.11
N TYR A 49 -12.81 -5.83 -5.09
CA TYR A 49 -12.05 -6.21 -6.29
C TYR A 49 -12.96 -6.93 -7.29
N GLU A 50 -13.70 -7.96 -6.87
CA GLU A 50 -14.70 -8.64 -7.72
C GLU A 50 -15.71 -7.65 -8.31
N TYR A 51 -16.25 -6.74 -7.50
CA TYR A 51 -17.22 -5.74 -7.93
C TYR A 51 -16.70 -4.85 -9.08
N THR A 52 -15.38 -4.63 -9.16
CA THR A 52 -14.78 -3.86 -10.25
C THR A 52 -14.74 -4.58 -11.60
N PHE A 53 -14.91 -5.91 -11.63
CA PHE A 53 -14.98 -6.67 -12.88
C PHE A 53 -16.39 -6.73 -13.46
N TYR A 54 -17.39 -6.80 -12.59
CA TYR A 54 -18.76 -7.12 -13.00
C TYR A 54 -19.73 -5.94 -12.91
N HIS A 55 -19.40 -4.89 -12.17
CA HIS A 55 -20.35 -3.80 -11.88
C HIS A 55 -19.77 -2.40 -12.07
N ASP A 56 -18.81 -2.00 -11.23
CA ASP A 56 -18.24 -0.64 -11.28
C ASP A 56 -16.72 -0.71 -11.22
N ARG A 57 -16.09 -0.54 -12.38
CA ARG A 57 -14.64 -0.53 -12.53
C ARG A 57 -13.94 0.49 -11.61
N MET A 58 -14.62 1.56 -11.22
CA MET A 58 -14.08 2.64 -10.41
C MET A 58 -14.40 2.50 -8.91
N TRP A 59 -14.99 1.37 -8.50
CA TRP A 59 -15.25 1.08 -7.10
C TRP A 59 -13.97 1.05 -6.27
N ARG A 60 -13.99 1.71 -5.11
CA ARG A 60 -12.82 1.88 -4.22
C ARG A 60 -12.95 1.09 -2.92
N LYS A 61 -14.10 1.21 -2.27
CA LYS A 61 -14.38 0.76 -0.90
C LYS A 61 -14.52 -0.77 -0.82
N ASN A 62 -14.74 -1.32 0.36
CA ASN A 62 -15.26 -2.69 0.46
C ASN A 62 -16.76 -2.75 0.08
N ARG A 63 -17.41 -3.89 0.29
CA ARG A 63 -18.83 -4.11 -0.11
C ARG A 63 -19.79 -4.33 1.06
N LYS A 64 -19.36 -4.10 2.30
CA LYS A 64 -20.24 -4.18 3.47
C LYS A 64 -21.37 -3.13 3.36
N PRO A 65 -22.65 -3.53 3.41
CA PRO A 65 -23.76 -2.58 3.41
C PRO A 65 -23.76 -1.68 4.66
N ASN A 66 -23.98 -0.38 4.48
CA ASN A 66 -24.34 0.53 5.56
C ASN A 66 -25.81 0.97 5.42
N MET A 67 -26.27 1.94 6.23
CA MET A 67 -27.67 2.32 6.28
C MET A 67 -28.16 2.97 4.97
N ARG A 68 -27.34 3.83 4.37
CA ARG A 68 -27.69 4.61 3.16
C ARG A 68 -26.88 4.22 1.94
N CYS A 69 -25.63 3.81 2.13
CA CYS A 69 -24.69 3.51 1.04
C CYS A 69 -23.83 2.29 1.35
N VAL A 70 -23.26 1.69 0.32
CA VAL A 70 -22.43 0.50 0.48
C VAL A 70 -20.95 0.88 0.63
N GLY A 71 -20.27 0.17 1.53
CA GLY A 71 -18.82 0.14 1.65
C GLY A 71 -18.22 1.22 2.54
N THR A 72 -17.05 0.88 3.08
CA THR A 72 -16.14 1.70 3.87
C THR A 72 -14.79 1.77 3.17
N ASP A 73 -14.11 2.92 3.23
CA ASP A 73 -12.73 3.03 2.78
C ASP A 73 -11.83 2.31 3.79
N LEU A 74 -11.32 1.13 3.41
CA LEU A 74 -10.46 0.32 4.26
C LEU A 74 -9.22 1.09 4.72
N ASN A 75 -8.67 2.00 3.91
CA ASN A 75 -7.51 2.81 4.28
C ASN A 75 -7.87 4.09 5.04
N ARG A 76 -9.09 4.15 5.61
CA ARG A 76 -9.53 5.12 6.61
C ARG A 76 -10.06 4.45 7.88
N ASN A 77 -10.02 3.12 7.94
CA ASN A 77 -10.69 2.34 8.98
C ASN A 77 -9.75 1.90 10.11
N PHE A 78 -8.46 2.21 10.09
CA PHE A 78 -7.52 1.79 11.13
C PHE A 78 -7.43 2.79 12.29
N ASP A 79 -7.07 2.33 13.49
CA ASP A 79 -6.94 3.16 14.69
C ASP A 79 -5.62 3.97 14.70
N ALA A 80 -5.48 4.88 13.73
CA ALA A 80 -4.35 5.79 13.56
C ALA A 80 -4.87 7.15 13.09
N GLY A 81 -5.27 8.00 14.03
CA GLY A 81 -5.99 9.24 13.70
C GLY A 81 -7.33 8.97 13.03
N TRP A 82 -8.02 7.89 13.41
CA TRP A 82 -9.32 7.51 12.86
C TRP A 82 -10.35 8.64 13.00
N SER A 83 -11.23 8.78 12.02
CA SER A 83 -12.19 9.90 11.91
C SER A 83 -11.53 11.29 11.87
N GLY A 84 -10.22 11.37 11.59
CA GLY A 84 -9.47 12.60 11.41
C GLY A 84 -9.58 13.21 10.02
N GLU A 85 -8.76 14.24 9.77
CA GLU A 85 -8.65 14.94 8.48
C GLU A 85 -8.42 13.95 7.32
N GLY A 86 -8.99 14.25 6.14
CA GLY A 86 -8.87 13.39 4.95
C GLY A 86 -9.76 12.14 4.94
N SER A 87 -10.68 12.02 5.91
CA SER A 87 -11.71 10.99 5.98
C SER A 87 -13.11 11.62 6.07
N SER A 88 -14.17 10.82 5.91
CA SER A 88 -15.55 11.30 5.97
C SER A 88 -16.43 10.42 6.86
N SER A 89 -17.34 11.04 7.59
CA SER A 89 -18.39 10.35 8.36
C SER A 89 -19.65 10.06 7.53
N PHE A 90 -19.71 10.54 6.28
CA PHE A 90 -20.84 10.31 5.39
C PHE A 90 -20.68 8.99 4.63
N GLU A 91 -21.57 8.03 4.85
CA GLU A 91 -21.50 6.66 4.30
C GLU A 91 -21.34 6.61 2.78
N CYS A 92 -21.88 7.58 2.05
CA CYS A 92 -21.80 7.63 0.58
C CYS A 92 -20.50 8.26 0.06
N ASN A 93 -19.67 8.83 0.93
CA ASN A 93 -18.38 9.37 0.52
C ASN A 93 -17.40 8.24 0.18
N LEU A 94 -16.51 8.49 -0.79
CA LEU A 94 -15.44 7.56 -1.17
C LEU A 94 -14.42 7.33 -0.05
N THR A 95 -14.28 8.28 0.88
CA THR A 95 -13.36 8.22 2.04
C THR A 95 -14.11 7.96 3.35
N PHE A 96 -15.30 7.33 3.30
CA PHE A 96 -16.06 6.97 4.49
C PHE A 96 -15.21 6.09 5.42
N HIS A 97 -14.99 6.51 6.67
CA HIS A 97 -14.08 5.84 7.60
C HIS A 97 -14.70 4.66 8.38
N GLY A 98 -15.97 4.37 8.16
CA GLY A 98 -16.71 3.35 8.91
C GLY A 98 -17.31 3.88 10.20
N LYS A 99 -18.07 3.05 10.90
CA LYS A 99 -18.82 3.45 12.12
C LYS A 99 -17.94 3.61 13.36
N HIS A 100 -16.85 2.86 13.42
CA HIS A 100 -15.78 2.94 14.42
C HIS A 100 -14.48 2.44 13.79
N ALA A 101 -13.33 2.70 14.42
CA ALA A 101 -12.07 2.10 13.99
C ALA A 101 -12.18 0.57 14.01
N LEU A 102 -11.62 -0.08 12.98
CA LEU A 102 -11.66 -1.51 12.74
C LEU A 102 -13.10 -2.07 12.68
N SER A 103 -14.03 -1.32 12.09
CA SER A 103 -15.41 -1.78 11.86
C SER A 103 -15.53 -2.77 10.70
N GLU A 104 -14.54 -2.83 9.82
CA GLU A 104 -14.56 -3.71 8.64
C GLU A 104 -13.86 -5.04 8.91
N PRO A 105 -14.44 -6.18 8.49
CA PRO A 105 -13.85 -7.50 8.73
C PRO A 105 -12.47 -7.66 8.09
N GLU A 106 -12.21 -7.03 6.95
CA GLU A 106 -10.92 -7.06 6.25
C GLU A 106 -9.84 -6.32 7.06
N SER A 107 -10.16 -5.13 7.59
CA SER A 107 -9.26 -4.37 8.47
C SER A 107 -8.99 -5.14 9.76
N GLN A 108 -10.02 -5.75 10.36
CA GLN A 108 -9.83 -6.58 11.55
C GLN A 108 -8.97 -7.81 11.28
N ALA A 109 -9.17 -8.49 10.14
CA ALA A 109 -8.39 -9.66 9.76
C ALA A 109 -6.91 -9.31 9.60
N LEU A 110 -6.60 -8.19 8.95
CA LEU A 110 -5.22 -7.72 8.78
C LEU A 110 -4.57 -7.36 10.13
N VAL A 111 -5.30 -6.67 11.01
CA VAL A 111 -4.81 -6.36 12.37
C VAL A 111 -4.56 -7.63 13.17
N ARG A 112 -5.49 -8.59 13.16
CA ARG A 112 -5.32 -9.88 13.84
C ARG A 112 -4.09 -10.60 13.32
N PHE A 113 -3.94 -10.68 12.00
CA PHE A 113 -2.80 -11.29 11.35
C PHE A 113 -1.49 -10.65 11.80
N ILE A 114 -1.33 -9.33 11.65
CA ILE A 114 -0.11 -8.61 12.03
C ILE A 114 0.24 -8.79 13.51
N LYS A 115 -0.76 -8.82 14.40
CA LYS A 115 -0.55 -9.05 15.84
C LYS A 115 -0.16 -10.49 16.16
N SER A 116 -0.62 -11.46 15.38
CA SER A 116 -0.30 -12.88 15.56
C SER A 116 0.97 -13.31 14.83
N SER A 117 1.44 -12.52 13.87
CA SER A 117 2.69 -12.77 13.16
C SER A 117 3.89 -12.65 14.11
N GLY A 118 4.98 -13.34 13.77
CA GLY A 118 6.27 -13.18 14.44
C GLY A 118 6.84 -11.76 14.29
N PRO A 119 8.12 -11.55 14.67
CA PRO A 119 8.76 -10.24 14.62
C PRO A 119 8.63 -9.59 13.23
N LEU A 120 7.81 -8.53 13.13
CA LEU A 120 7.61 -7.79 11.88
C LEU A 120 8.61 -6.64 11.82
N ILE A 121 9.53 -6.68 10.85
CA ILE A 121 10.52 -5.62 10.65
C ILE A 121 10.05 -4.52 9.69
N GLY A 122 9.34 -4.92 8.63
CA GLY A 122 8.93 -4.06 7.52
C GLY A 122 7.50 -4.28 7.06
N PHE A 123 6.82 -3.22 6.63
CA PHE A 123 5.47 -3.27 6.09
C PHE A 123 5.29 -2.31 4.91
N PHE A 124 4.61 -2.79 3.87
CA PHE A 124 4.39 -2.05 2.62
C PHE A 124 2.92 -2.09 2.22
N SER A 125 2.24 -0.95 2.26
CA SER A 125 0.90 -0.81 1.67
C SER A 125 1.05 -0.38 0.22
N VAL A 126 0.76 -1.29 -0.73
CA VAL A 126 0.90 -1.03 -2.16
C VAL A 126 -0.43 -0.55 -2.74
N HIS A 127 -0.37 0.59 -3.42
CA HIS A 127 -1.48 1.34 -3.99
C HIS A 127 -1.15 1.78 -5.42
N SER A 128 -2.11 2.42 -6.06
CA SER A 128 -1.88 3.22 -7.26
C SER A 128 -2.87 4.38 -7.26
N TYR A 129 -2.61 5.53 -7.87
CA TYR A 129 -1.45 5.85 -8.68
C TYR A 129 -0.84 7.14 -8.19
N SER A 130 0.42 7.38 -8.55
CA SER A 130 1.08 8.69 -8.60
C SER A 130 2.59 8.59 -8.78
N GLN A 131 3.16 7.39 -8.61
CA GLN A 131 4.61 7.15 -8.47
C GLN A 131 5.18 7.81 -7.22
N PHE A 132 4.65 7.45 -6.05
CA PHE A 132 5.12 7.94 -4.75
C PHE A 132 5.64 6.82 -3.86
N ILE A 133 6.65 7.13 -3.04
CA ILE A 133 7.05 6.32 -1.89
C ILE A 133 6.90 7.19 -0.64
N MET A 134 5.98 6.78 0.22
CA MET A 134 5.52 7.61 1.33
C MET A 134 5.85 6.96 2.68
N PRO A 135 6.82 7.50 3.43
CA PRO A 135 6.96 7.17 4.84
C PRO A 135 5.83 7.80 5.69
N PRO A 136 5.67 7.39 6.95
CA PRO A 136 4.67 7.93 7.87
C PRO A 136 5.05 9.36 8.31
N TYR A 137 4.11 10.16 8.81
CA TYR A 137 2.69 9.84 9.00
C TYR A 137 1.80 10.43 7.91
N ALA A 138 0.69 9.76 7.60
CA ALA A 138 -0.41 10.32 6.81
C ALA A 138 -1.34 11.18 7.67
N PHE A 139 -1.68 10.72 8.88
CA PHE A 139 -2.74 11.32 9.71
C PHE A 139 -2.38 12.67 10.35
N THR A 140 -1.12 13.09 10.28
CA THR A 140 -0.63 14.34 10.88
C THR A 140 0.57 14.90 10.13
N ARG A 141 0.78 16.23 10.22
CA ARG A 141 1.97 16.92 9.70
C ARG A 141 3.22 16.68 10.55
N ARG A 142 3.08 16.09 11.75
CA ARG A 142 4.22 15.66 12.56
C ARG A 142 4.85 14.42 11.94
N LYS A 143 6.18 14.39 11.91
CA LYS A 143 6.95 13.23 11.44
C LYS A 143 7.31 12.30 12.61
N PRO A 144 7.47 10.98 12.39
CA PRO A 144 7.99 10.08 13.41
C PRO A 144 9.43 10.45 13.78
N ALA A 145 9.87 10.05 14.97
CA ALA A 145 11.23 10.36 15.47
C ALA A 145 12.34 9.84 14.55
N ASP A 146 12.11 8.72 13.86
CA ASP A 146 13.03 8.09 12.92
C ASP A 146 12.76 8.47 11.45
N SER A 147 12.05 9.58 11.20
CA SER A 147 11.68 9.99 9.84
C SER A 147 12.88 10.18 8.91
N GLU A 148 14.02 10.65 9.41
CA GLU A 148 15.23 10.81 8.58
C GLU A 148 15.71 9.46 8.03
N VAL A 149 15.72 8.42 8.88
CA VAL A 149 16.09 7.05 8.48
C VAL A 149 15.11 6.52 7.45
N LEU A 150 13.81 6.67 7.70
CA LEU A 150 12.77 6.17 6.80
C LEU A 150 12.83 6.85 5.43
N THR A 151 12.96 8.18 5.40
CA THR A 151 13.03 8.98 4.18
C THR A 151 14.32 8.70 3.40
N LYS A 152 15.47 8.58 4.06
CA LYS A 152 16.75 8.23 3.40
C LYS A 152 16.67 6.88 2.70
N LEU A 153 16.05 5.89 3.33
CA LEU A 153 15.87 4.57 2.73
C LEU A 153 14.86 4.61 1.57
N ALA A 154 13.77 5.38 1.68
CA ALA A 154 12.83 5.61 0.58
C ALA A 154 13.50 6.27 -0.64
N TYR A 155 14.42 7.22 -0.44
CA TYR A 155 15.20 7.81 -1.55
C TYR A 155 16.13 6.79 -2.23
N LYS A 156 16.73 5.86 -1.48
CA LYS A 156 17.49 4.75 -2.08
C LYS A 156 16.58 3.88 -2.94
N ALA A 157 15.40 3.52 -2.44
CA ALA A 157 14.43 2.73 -3.19
C ALA A 157 13.96 3.45 -4.46
N ALA A 158 13.65 4.75 -4.39
CA ALA A 158 13.31 5.55 -5.57
C ALA A 158 14.44 5.58 -6.61
N LYS A 159 15.70 5.70 -6.17
CA LYS A 159 16.86 5.62 -7.07
C LYS A 159 16.98 4.25 -7.74
N ALA A 160 16.76 3.16 -7.00
CA ALA A 160 16.79 1.81 -7.55
C ALA A 160 15.67 1.59 -8.59
N ILE A 161 14.48 2.14 -8.35
CA ILE A 161 13.39 2.14 -9.35
C ILE A 161 13.83 2.83 -10.65
N THR A 162 14.41 4.03 -10.53
CA THR A 162 14.93 4.79 -11.69
C THR A 162 15.98 3.99 -12.46
N GLN A 163 16.89 3.31 -11.76
CA GLN A 163 17.91 2.46 -12.39
C GLN A 163 17.30 1.24 -13.09
N ALA A 164 16.24 0.65 -12.54
CA ALA A 164 15.61 -0.55 -13.08
C ALA A 164 14.76 -0.28 -14.33
N THR A 165 14.11 0.89 -14.43
CA THR A 165 13.08 1.15 -15.46
C THR A 165 13.06 2.55 -16.04
N GLY A 166 13.86 3.49 -15.50
CA GLY A 166 13.80 4.90 -15.84
C GLY A 166 12.62 5.67 -15.23
N SER A 167 11.74 5.00 -14.48
CA SER A 167 10.60 5.64 -13.82
C SER A 167 11.03 6.47 -12.61
N TYR A 168 10.44 7.65 -12.45
CA TYR A 168 10.74 8.55 -11.34
C TYR A 168 9.65 8.46 -10.26
N PHE A 169 10.05 8.13 -9.03
CA PHE A 169 9.16 8.13 -7.87
C PHE A 169 9.51 9.27 -6.91
N THR A 170 8.52 10.08 -6.54
CA THR A 170 8.69 11.15 -5.56
C THR A 170 8.59 10.59 -4.15
N VAL A 171 9.49 11.03 -3.27
CA VAL A 171 9.52 10.63 -1.85
C VAL A 171 9.06 11.79 -0.99
N GLY A 172 8.17 11.51 -0.04
CA GLY A 172 7.62 12.50 0.89
C GLY A 172 6.47 11.91 1.69
N THR A 173 6.16 12.50 2.84
CA THR A 173 4.98 12.10 3.62
C THR A 173 3.70 12.51 2.87
N PRO A 174 2.53 11.87 3.13
CA PRO A 174 1.30 12.26 2.45
C PRO A 174 0.92 13.73 2.64
N PRO A 175 1.10 14.39 3.80
CA PRO A 175 0.84 15.83 3.90
C PRO A 175 1.73 16.71 3.02
N GLU A 176 2.91 16.24 2.61
CA GLU A 176 3.83 16.95 1.71
C GLU A 176 3.49 16.73 0.23
N LEU A 177 3.00 15.52 -0.12
CA LEU A 177 2.76 15.13 -1.52
C LEU A 177 1.29 15.15 -1.94
N LEU A 178 0.39 14.97 -0.99
CA LEU A 178 -1.05 14.76 -1.17
C LEU A 178 -1.83 15.64 -0.18
N TYR A 179 -2.28 15.04 0.91
CA TYR A 179 -3.11 15.64 1.96
C TYR A 179 -2.97 14.81 3.24
N VAL A 180 -3.39 15.39 4.37
CA VAL A 180 -3.47 14.66 5.64
C VAL A 180 -4.60 13.64 5.55
N ALA A 181 -4.33 12.38 5.91
CA ALA A 181 -5.29 11.29 5.82
C ALA A 181 -5.29 10.41 7.09
N GLY A 182 -6.34 10.53 7.88
CA GLY A 182 -6.57 9.72 9.08
C GLY A 182 -7.03 8.29 8.80
N GLY A 183 -6.62 7.36 9.64
CA GLY A 183 -7.08 5.97 9.64
C GLY A 183 -6.38 5.04 8.66
N GLY A 184 -5.18 5.40 8.19
CA GLY A 184 -4.39 4.60 7.25
C GLY A 184 -3.71 3.39 7.90
N VAL A 185 -3.57 2.29 7.14
CA VAL A 185 -3.00 1.03 7.65
C VAL A 185 -1.53 1.16 8.03
N TYR A 186 -0.73 1.83 7.20
CA TYR A 186 0.72 1.86 7.37
C TYR A 186 1.14 2.80 8.53
N ASP A 187 0.32 3.81 8.85
CA ASP A 187 0.43 4.60 10.08
C ASP A 187 0.08 3.75 11.31
N TRP A 188 -1.01 2.96 11.24
CA TRP A 188 -1.38 2.05 12.32
C TRP A 188 -0.27 1.03 12.60
N VAL A 189 0.31 0.45 11.55
CA VAL A 189 1.46 -0.46 11.68
C VAL A 189 2.62 0.26 12.38
N LYS A 190 2.98 1.46 11.94
CA LYS A 190 4.08 2.24 12.54
C LYS A 190 3.84 2.58 14.03
N LEU A 191 2.58 2.82 14.41
CA LEU A 191 2.23 3.24 15.77
C LEU A 191 1.96 2.08 16.74
N LYS A 192 1.44 0.95 16.22
CA LYS A 192 0.79 -0.09 17.04
C LYS A 192 1.37 -1.49 16.82
N SER A 193 2.35 -1.67 15.93
CA SER A 193 3.09 -2.92 15.77
C SER A 193 4.58 -2.73 16.09
N GLN A 194 5.35 -3.81 15.98
CA GLN A 194 6.81 -3.80 16.16
C GLN A 194 7.57 -3.33 14.90
N ALA A 195 6.87 -3.09 13.79
CA ALA A 195 7.51 -2.72 12.53
C ALA A 195 8.14 -1.33 12.60
N LYS A 196 9.47 -1.31 12.47
CA LYS A 196 10.23 -0.06 12.35
C LYS A 196 9.97 0.59 11.00
N TYR A 197 10.03 -0.20 9.93
CA TYR A 197 9.91 0.26 8.55
C TYR A 197 8.46 0.09 8.08
N SER A 198 7.80 1.19 7.75
CA SER A 198 6.41 1.15 7.26
C SER A 198 6.26 2.19 6.15
N TYR A 199 5.76 1.79 4.99
CA TYR A 199 5.65 2.67 3.83
C TYR A 199 4.34 2.42 3.08
N ALA A 200 3.85 3.46 2.42
CA ALA A 200 2.89 3.34 1.33
C ALA A 200 3.60 3.58 -0.02
N LEU A 201 3.32 2.74 -1.02
CA LEU A 201 3.81 2.94 -2.38
C LEU A 201 2.62 3.18 -3.30
N GLU A 202 2.64 4.29 -4.03
CA GLU A 202 1.69 4.57 -5.12
C GLU A 202 2.38 4.25 -6.44
N LEU A 203 1.98 3.17 -7.10
CA LEU A 203 2.58 2.73 -8.35
C LEU A 203 2.19 3.62 -9.54
N ARG A 204 2.51 3.16 -10.75
CA ARG A 204 2.12 3.78 -12.02
C ARG A 204 0.60 4.02 -12.12
N PRO A 205 0.18 4.97 -12.98
CA PRO A 205 1.03 5.94 -13.66
C PRO A 205 1.44 7.11 -12.74
N ALA A 206 2.16 8.09 -13.30
CA ALA A 206 2.43 9.34 -12.61
C ALA A 206 1.14 10.12 -12.29
N HIS A 207 1.21 11.00 -11.28
CA HIS A 207 0.06 11.76 -10.76
C HIS A 207 -0.71 12.59 -11.82
N ASN A 208 -0.03 13.00 -12.89
CA ASN A 208 -0.59 13.81 -13.98
C ASN A 208 -1.11 12.98 -15.16
N ALA A 209 -1.09 11.65 -15.08
CA ALA A 209 -1.52 10.79 -16.18
C ALA A 209 -3.05 10.74 -16.30
N TYR A 210 -3.55 10.93 -17.52
CA TYR A 210 -4.98 10.99 -17.84
C TYR A 210 -5.73 9.68 -17.54
N ASN A 211 -5.04 8.55 -17.62
CA ASN A 211 -5.65 7.23 -17.50
C ASN A 211 -5.75 6.74 -16.05
N GLY A 212 -5.02 7.34 -15.10
CA GLY A 212 -5.11 7.04 -13.66
C GLY A 212 -5.15 5.54 -13.36
N PHE A 213 -6.30 5.05 -12.89
CA PHE A 213 -6.50 3.64 -12.51
C PHE A 213 -6.74 2.66 -13.69
N ILE A 214 -6.90 3.16 -14.91
CA ILE A 214 -7.14 2.38 -16.13
C ILE A 214 -5.85 2.29 -16.95
N LEU A 215 -4.88 1.49 -16.47
CA LEU A 215 -3.64 1.24 -17.20
C LEU A 215 -3.78 0.09 -18.19
N SER A 216 -3.07 0.21 -19.32
CA SER A 216 -2.83 -0.92 -20.20
C SER A 216 -2.09 -2.05 -19.46
N PRO A 217 -2.46 -3.33 -19.67
CA PRO A 217 -1.73 -4.49 -19.12
C PRO A 217 -0.23 -4.51 -19.42
N LEU A 218 0.22 -3.80 -20.45
CA LEU A 218 1.65 -3.62 -20.76
C LEU A 218 2.44 -2.96 -19.61
N ASN A 219 1.77 -2.24 -18.71
CA ASN A 219 2.40 -1.63 -17.53
C ASN A 219 2.56 -2.60 -16.35
N ILE A 220 1.96 -3.80 -16.38
CA ILE A 220 2.06 -4.77 -15.27
C ILE A 220 3.52 -5.20 -15.06
N LYS A 221 4.21 -5.64 -16.12
CA LYS A 221 5.61 -6.08 -16.01
C LYS A 221 6.55 -4.94 -15.56
N PRO A 222 6.51 -3.72 -16.15
CA PRO A 222 7.27 -2.58 -15.64
C PRO A 222 6.97 -2.26 -14.18
N SER A 223 5.70 -2.14 -13.78
CA SER A 223 5.33 -1.81 -12.40
C SER A 223 5.80 -2.87 -11.40
N SER A 224 5.76 -4.15 -11.78
CA SER A 224 6.32 -5.24 -10.98
C SER A 224 7.83 -5.14 -10.82
N LYS A 225 8.57 -4.79 -11.89
CA LYS A 225 10.03 -4.56 -11.81
C LYS A 225 10.38 -3.39 -10.89
N GLU A 226 9.62 -2.31 -10.94
CA GLU A 226 9.78 -1.14 -10.06
C GLU A 226 9.54 -1.53 -8.60
N LEU A 227 8.41 -2.17 -8.32
CA LEU A 227 8.06 -2.62 -6.97
C LEU A 227 9.11 -3.59 -6.43
N PHE A 228 9.58 -4.55 -7.24
CA PHE A 228 10.65 -5.46 -6.83
C PHE A 228 11.95 -4.73 -6.50
N ALA A 229 12.38 -3.78 -7.34
CA ALA A 229 13.60 -3.00 -7.10
C ALA A 229 13.52 -2.21 -5.78
N ALA A 230 12.35 -1.64 -5.47
CA ALA A 230 12.09 -0.96 -4.21
C ALA A 230 12.16 -1.93 -3.03
N LEU A 231 11.42 -3.06 -3.08
CA LEU A 231 11.39 -4.06 -2.00
C LEU A 231 12.77 -4.64 -1.71
N LYS A 232 13.55 -4.94 -2.76
CA LYS A 232 14.94 -5.39 -2.62
C LYS A 232 15.79 -4.36 -1.84
N THR A 233 15.71 -3.10 -2.25
CA THR A 233 16.46 -2.01 -1.61
C THR A 233 16.06 -1.80 -0.15
N PHE A 234 14.78 -1.95 0.16
CA PHE A 234 14.32 -1.89 1.54
C PHE A 234 14.87 -3.03 2.38
N ALA A 235 14.76 -4.27 1.90
CA ALA A 235 15.26 -5.44 2.61
C ALA A 235 16.76 -5.35 2.92
N GLU A 236 17.56 -4.90 1.95
CA GLU A 236 19.01 -4.69 2.13
C GLU A 236 19.35 -3.52 3.08
N GLY A 237 18.37 -2.66 3.40
CA GLY A 237 18.56 -1.45 4.19
C GLY A 237 17.87 -1.45 5.55
N PHE A 238 17.21 -2.55 5.94
CA PHE A 238 16.60 -2.69 7.26
C PHE A 238 17.62 -2.77 8.40
#